data_AF-A0A5E3WES6-F1
#
_entry.id   AF-A0A5E3WES6-F1
#
_cell.length_a   1.000
_cell.length_b   1.000
_cell.length_c   1.000
_cell.angle_alpha   90.00
_cell.angle_beta   90.00
_cell.angle_gamma   90.00
#
_symmetry.space_group_name_H-M   'P 1'
#
loop_
_entity.id
_entity.type
_entity.pdbx_description
1 polymer ?
#
loop_
_entity_poly.entity_id
_entity_poly.type
_entity_poly.pdbx_seq_one_letter_code
_entity_poly.pdbx_strand_id
1 'polypeptide(L)'
;MSLARLNAFQQAEVLQVVFKTTASSTAPLLLLESFVIGVLCACIPLGTYLLWVRPHSFSCAPFISLPWIVLVTLFSHWIASIRQLEGILTGQSLGISLTVDDVYRVASAHAASSGVHDLGDSYLYYGEAWEFFLPLVTETVLFGFSTTLFVIAAYISFKNYRSYQYSRMASAVHVAILFMYILSLVHWVVLLRYFNLAANHAASDDLSTSSYPAHTAAAFKVTLLTLLSFNTVMSDFIVLWRVYVIWDRARSWLALGGVWLIILLALNVANIVGIAAIQFGQGTSMTELNTQDSEVLPTYGMIYVGVGAAFMSLATNLSATLLVGLKAWLLRWRIYKHFHSSSRRTFTERVMELVVDSGIAYAAIWLVYCISLYRPITRFVVLGQDPTVNFPVVTTASHLDAAMAQITSIYPLIIFILVAIDKIHYLRGPQVLLDDELPGNMDTAVTVTVDVVADRDRIIREAKGMPYSESSMPR
;
A
#
# COMPACT_ATOMS: atom_id res chain seq x y z
N MET A 1 -16.55 -13.14 -41.54
CA MET A 1 -15.67 -14.30 -41.78
C MET A 1 -15.22 -14.81 -40.42
N SER A 2 -15.24 -16.12 -40.17
CA SER A 2 -14.71 -16.66 -38.91
C SER A 2 -13.17 -16.55 -38.92
N LEU A 3 -12.59 -15.90 -37.91
CA LEU A 3 -11.12 -15.77 -37.75
C LEU A 3 -10.43 -17.14 -37.68
N ALA A 4 -11.15 -18.18 -37.25
CA ALA A 4 -10.66 -19.56 -37.22
C ALA A 4 -10.32 -20.14 -38.61
N ARG A 5 -10.71 -19.49 -39.71
CA ARG A 5 -10.35 -19.91 -41.08
C ARG A 5 -9.03 -19.31 -41.58
N LEU A 6 -8.48 -18.34 -40.87
CA LEU A 6 -7.19 -17.74 -41.21
C LEU A 6 -6.08 -18.76 -40.96
N ASN A 7 -5.02 -18.71 -41.76
CA ASN A 7 -3.83 -19.51 -41.47
C ASN A 7 -3.13 -18.98 -40.20
N ALA A 8 -2.24 -19.78 -39.61
CA ALA A 8 -1.59 -19.41 -38.35
C ALA A 8 -0.79 -18.10 -38.43
N PHE A 9 -0.23 -17.78 -39.60
CA PHE A 9 0.51 -16.53 -39.81
C PHE A 9 -0.42 -15.31 -39.75
N GLN A 10 -1.53 -15.35 -40.49
CA GLN A 10 -2.58 -14.32 -40.47
C GLN A 10 -3.19 -14.16 -39.08
N GLN A 11 -3.37 -15.26 -38.34
CA GLN A 11 -3.84 -15.18 -36.95
C GLN A 11 -2.83 -14.46 -36.04
N ALA A 12 -1.53 -14.73 -36.20
CA ALA A 12 -0.48 -14.05 -35.45
C ALA A 12 -0.38 -12.56 -35.81
N GLU A 13 -0.52 -12.18 -37.09
CA GLU A 13 -0.60 -10.77 -37.51
C GLU A 13 -1.79 -10.05 -36.88
N VAL A 14 -2.98 -10.68 -36.89
CA VAL A 14 -4.18 -10.13 -36.23
C VAL A 14 -3.92 -9.92 -34.74
N LEU A 15 -3.30 -10.89 -34.07
CA LEU A 15 -3.01 -10.82 -32.64
C LEU A 15 -2.02 -9.70 -32.30
N GLN A 16 -0.99 -9.51 -33.13
CA GLN A 16 -0.04 -8.40 -33.00
C GLN A 16 -0.74 -7.04 -33.12
N VAL A 17 -1.58 -6.86 -34.14
CA VAL A 17 -2.34 -5.61 -34.32
C VAL A 17 -3.28 -5.34 -33.14
N VAL A 18 -3.93 -6.40 -32.64
CA VAL A 18 -4.78 -6.30 -31.45
C VAL A 18 -3.95 -5.90 -30.23
N PHE A 19 -2.81 -6.53 -29.96
CA PHE A 19 -1.95 -6.17 -28.83
C PHE A 19 -1.43 -4.74 -28.92
N LYS A 20 -0.99 -4.30 -30.10
CA LYS A 20 -0.58 -2.90 -30.35
C LYS A 20 -1.70 -1.92 -30.05
N THR A 21 -2.92 -2.24 -30.50
CA THR A 21 -4.11 -1.41 -30.25
C THR A 21 -4.48 -1.42 -28.77
N THR A 22 -4.51 -2.59 -28.12
CA THR A 22 -4.83 -2.74 -26.69
C THR A 22 -3.81 -2.01 -25.82
N ALA A 23 -2.51 -2.10 -26.12
CA ALA A 23 -1.46 -1.43 -25.35
C ALA A 23 -1.54 0.11 -25.47
N SER A 24 -1.87 0.63 -26.64
CA SER A 24 -1.93 2.08 -26.88
C SER A 24 -3.25 2.73 -26.45
N SER A 25 -4.37 1.99 -26.45
CA SER A 25 -5.70 2.56 -26.21
C SER A 25 -6.41 1.99 -24.98
N THR A 26 -6.53 0.67 -24.88
CA THR A 26 -7.28 0.01 -23.80
C THR A 26 -6.54 0.08 -22.47
N ALA A 27 -5.22 -0.14 -22.47
CA ALA A 27 -4.42 -0.19 -21.26
C ALA A 27 -4.44 1.15 -20.47
N PRO A 28 -4.23 2.34 -21.09
CA PRO A 28 -4.35 3.61 -20.38
C PRO A 28 -5.74 3.87 -19.79
N LEU A 29 -6.81 3.50 -20.50
CA LEU A 29 -8.18 3.64 -20.02
C LEU A 29 -8.43 2.74 -18.81
N LEU A 30 -7.99 1.49 -18.86
CA LEU A 30 -8.13 0.55 -17.74
C LEU A 30 -7.33 0.98 -16.51
N LEU A 31 -6.15 1.60 -16.69
CA LEU A 31 -5.39 2.19 -15.57
C LEU A 31 -6.13 3.39 -14.95
N LEU A 32 -6.74 4.25 -15.77
CA LEU A 32 -7.56 5.35 -15.28
C LEU A 32 -8.78 4.83 -14.50
N GLU A 33 -9.50 3.84 -15.04
CA GLU A 33 -10.61 3.18 -14.36
C GLU A 33 -10.16 2.58 -13.03
N SER A 34 -9.03 1.85 -13.02
CA SER A 34 -8.43 1.27 -11.81
C SER A 34 -8.16 2.33 -10.74
N PHE A 35 -7.58 3.48 -11.12
CA PHE A 35 -7.33 4.58 -10.20
C PHE A 35 -8.64 5.12 -9.60
N VAL A 36 -9.66 5.33 -10.43
CA VAL A 36 -10.98 5.80 -9.98
C VAL A 36 -11.63 4.81 -9.03
N ILE A 37 -11.56 3.50 -9.31
CA ILE A 37 -12.04 2.45 -8.39
C ILE A 37 -11.34 2.58 -7.04
N GLY A 38 -10.02 2.73 -7.03
CA GLY A 38 -9.23 2.97 -5.82
C GLY A 38 -9.72 4.16 -4.99
N VAL A 39 -9.95 5.30 -5.65
CA VAL A 39 -10.48 6.52 -5.02
C VAL A 39 -11.87 6.28 -4.42
N LEU A 40 -12.77 5.64 -5.17
CA LEU A 40 -14.13 5.35 -4.69
C LEU A 40 -14.14 4.38 -3.51
N CYS A 41 -13.28 3.35 -3.53
CA CYS A 41 -13.08 2.41 -2.43
C CYS A 41 -12.63 3.08 -1.13
N ALA A 42 -11.89 4.20 -1.20
CA ALA A 42 -11.51 4.99 -0.02
C ALA A 42 -12.63 5.97 0.40
N CYS A 43 -13.15 6.75 -0.56
CA CYS A 43 -14.11 7.83 -0.30
C CYS A 43 -15.45 7.34 0.22
N ILE A 44 -16.03 6.27 -0.34
CA ILE A 44 -17.40 5.84 -0.04
C ILE A 44 -17.54 5.28 1.38
N PRO A 45 -16.68 4.36 1.85
CA PRO A 45 -16.74 3.88 3.22
C PRO A 45 -16.50 5.01 4.24
N LEU A 46 -15.53 5.89 3.97
CA LEU A 46 -15.23 7.01 4.86
C LEU A 46 -16.37 8.04 4.90
N GLY A 47 -16.94 8.38 3.74
CA GLY A 47 -18.11 9.26 3.64
C GLY A 47 -19.33 8.67 4.34
N THR A 48 -19.57 7.36 4.18
CA THR A 48 -20.63 6.63 4.89
C THR A 48 -20.43 6.70 6.39
N TYR A 49 -19.21 6.47 6.88
CA TYR A 49 -18.87 6.57 8.29
C TYR A 49 -19.12 8.00 8.83
N LEU A 50 -18.71 9.04 8.10
CA LEU A 50 -18.94 10.43 8.50
C LEU A 50 -20.42 10.82 8.52
N LEU A 51 -21.22 10.30 7.59
CA LEU A 51 -22.68 10.48 7.58
C LEU A 51 -23.35 9.74 8.74
N TRP A 52 -22.90 8.52 9.03
CA TRP A 52 -23.43 7.69 10.12
C TRP A 52 -23.22 8.31 11.50
N VAL A 53 -22.05 8.92 11.73
CA VAL A 53 -21.72 9.50 13.04
C VAL A 53 -22.42 10.85 13.29
N ARG A 54 -22.94 11.53 12.25
CA ARG A 54 -23.69 12.78 12.46
C ARG A 54 -25.12 12.48 12.92
N PRO A 55 -25.51 12.90 14.14
CA PRO A 55 -26.88 12.73 14.62
C PRO A 55 -27.77 13.77 13.94
N HIS A 56 -28.33 13.46 12.78
CA HIS A 56 -29.33 14.30 12.11
C HIS A 56 -30.61 13.49 11.87
N SER A 57 -31.74 14.18 11.96
CA SER A 57 -33.11 13.68 11.88
C SER A 57 -33.59 13.27 10.48
N PHE A 58 -32.70 13.24 9.49
CA PHE A 58 -33.05 12.87 8.12
C PHE A 58 -32.89 11.36 7.90
N SER A 59 -33.68 10.78 7.00
CA SER A 59 -33.49 9.40 6.57
C SER A 59 -32.15 9.27 5.82
N CYS A 60 -31.10 8.86 6.53
CA CYS A 60 -29.75 8.68 5.96
C CYS A 60 -29.67 7.51 4.97
N ALA A 61 -30.68 6.63 4.92
CA ALA A 61 -30.68 5.42 4.11
C ALA A 61 -30.39 5.66 2.62
N PRO A 62 -31.11 6.53 1.88
CA PRO A 62 -30.83 6.77 0.46
C PRO A 62 -29.46 7.42 0.19
N PHE A 63 -29.00 8.31 1.07
CA PHE A 63 -27.71 8.97 0.93
C PHE A 63 -26.52 8.02 1.12
N ILE A 64 -26.70 6.98 1.94
CA ILE A 64 -25.72 5.93 2.12
C ILE A 64 -25.83 4.90 0.99
N SER A 65 -27.02 4.40 0.67
CA SER A 65 -27.17 3.28 -0.27
C SER A 65 -26.77 3.62 -1.70
N LEU A 66 -27.05 4.83 -2.19
CA LEU A 66 -26.78 5.22 -3.58
C LEU A 66 -25.28 5.15 -3.95
N PRO A 67 -24.34 5.76 -3.19
CA PRO A 67 -22.90 5.60 -3.46
C PRO A 67 -22.42 4.15 -3.44
N TRP A 68 -22.92 3.31 -2.53
CA TRP A 68 -22.55 1.89 -2.47
C TRP A 68 -23.03 1.12 -3.70
N ILE A 69 -24.24 1.39 -4.19
CA ILE A 69 -24.74 0.80 -5.44
C ILE A 69 -23.83 1.21 -6.60
N VAL A 70 -23.50 2.50 -6.72
CA VAL A 70 -22.58 3.00 -7.76
C VAL A 70 -21.22 2.31 -7.68
N LEU A 71 -20.66 2.17 -6.47
CA LEU A 71 -19.38 1.47 -6.27
C LEU A 71 -19.45 0.01 -6.74
N VAL A 72 -20.49 -0.73 -6.36
CA VAL A 72 -20.66 -2.14 -6.75
C VAL A 72 -20.83 -2.27 -8.26
N THR A 73 -21.59 -1.39 -8.90
CA THR A 73 -21.76 -1.38 -10.36
C THR A 73 -20.44 -1.10 -11.08
N LEU A 74 -19.71 -0.06 -10.67
CA LEU A 74 -18.41 0.28 -11.28
C LEU A 74 -17.36 -0.80 -11.03
N PHE A 75 -17.33 -1.39 -9.84
CA PHE A 75 -16.43 -2.49 -9.52
C PHE A 75 -16.72 -3.74 -10.35
N SER A 76 -18.02 -4.06 -10.55
CA SER A 76 -18.44 -5.16 -11.42
C SER A 76 -18.05 -4.92 -12.88
N HIS A 77 -18.22 -3.68 -13.36
CA HIS A 77 -17.78 -3.27 -14.69
C HIS A 77 -16.26 -3.41 -14.84
N TRP A 78 -15.49 -2.89 -13.89
CA TRP A 78 -14.02 -2.99 -13.88
C TRP A 78 -13.54 -4.45 -13.89
N ILE A 79 -14.14 -5.35 -13.10
CA ILE A 79 -13.84 -6.79 -13.14
C ILE A 79 -14.14 -7.37 -14.54
N ALA A 80 -15.26 -7.00 -15.14
CA ALA A 80 -15.60 -7.46 -16.48
C ALA A 80 -14.59 -6.95 -17.53
N SER A 81 -14.13 -5.70 -17.42
CA SER A 81 -13.10 -5.12 -18.28
C SER A 81 -11.76 -5.88 -18.17
N ILE A 82 -11.34 -6.25 -16.95
CA ILE A 82 -10.13 -7.06 -16.74
C ILE A 82 -10.29 -8.44 -17.37
N ARG A 83 -11.41 -9.13 -17.14
CA ARG A 83 -11.65 -10.45 -17.74
C ARG A 83 -11.70 -10.40 -19.26
N GLN A 84 -12.27 -9.32 -19.82
CA GLN A 84 -12.26 -9.11 -21.26
C GLN A 84 -10.83 -8.92 -21.78
N LEU A 85 -10.00 -8.13 -21.07
CA LEU A 85 -8.60 -7.98 -21.41
C LEU A 85 -7.87 -9.33 -21.37
N GLU A 86 -8.01 -10.11 -20.31
CA GLU A 86 -7.43 -11.46 -20.19
C GLU A 86 -7.84 -12.36 -21.38
N GLY A 87 -9.11 -12.31 -21.78
CA GLY A 87 -9.61 -13.02 -22.95
C GLY A 87 -9.03 -12.51 -24.28
N ILE A 88 -8.62 -11.25 -24.37
CA ILE A 88 -7.92 -10.69 -25.53
C ILE A 88 -6.46 -11.14 -25.54
N LEU A 89 -5.78 -11.07 -24.41
CA LEU A 89 -4.36 -11.45 -24.26
C LEU A 89 -4.12 -12.93 -24.58
N THR A 90 -5.04 -13.80 -24.17
CA THR A 90 -4.98 -15.25 -24.46
C THR A 90 -5.46 -15.62 -25.87
N GLY A 91 -5.95 -14.67 -26.66
CA GLY A 91 -6.56 -14.92 -27.98
C GLY A 91 -7.95 -15.59 -27.92
N GLN A 92 -8.44 -15.97 -26.74
CA GLN A 92 -9.69 -16.70 -26.55
C GLN A 92 -10.92 -15.92 -27.05
N SER A 93 -10.95 -14.61 -26.82
CA SER A 93 -12.04 -13.72 -27.28
C SER A 93 -12.13 -13.62 -28.81
N LEU A 94 -11.03 -13.90 -29.51
CA LEU A 94 -10.95 -13.89 -30.98
C LEU A 94 -11.16 -15.28 -31.59
N GLY A 95 -11.24 -16.33 -30.76
CA GLY A 95 -11.26 -17.72 -31.21
C GLY A 95 -9.92 -18.18 -31.81
N ILE A 96 -8.81 -17.53 -31.42
CA ILE A 96 -7.45 -17.86 -31.85
C ILE A 96 -6.82 -18.70 -30.73
N SER A 97 -6.39 -19.92 -31.04
CA SER A 97 -5.80 -20.87 -30.09
C SER A 97 -4.31 -21.12 -30.38
N LEU A 98 -3.58 -20.09 -30.78
CA LEU A 98 -2.15 -20.20 -31.06
C LEU A 98 -1.35 -20.30 -29.77
N THR A 99 -0.44 -21.27 -29.72
CA THR A 99 0.58 -21.35 -28.68
C THR A 99 1.76 -20.42 -29.01
N VAL A 100 2.58 -20.07 -28.02
CA VAL A 100 3.81 -19.29 -28.24
C VAL A 100 4.72 -20.00 -29.25
N ASP A 101 4.86 -21.32 -29.14
CA ASP A 101 5.64 -22.15 -30.05
C ASP A 101 5.08 -22.16 -31.48
N ASP A 102 3.76 -22.16 -31.64
CA ASP A 102 3.14 -22.04 -32.96
C ASP A 102 3.45 -20.71 -33.61
N VAL A 103 3.35 -19.60 -32.87
CA VAL A 103 3.71 -18.26 -33.35
C VAL A 103 5.17 -18.23 -33.79
N TYR A 104 6.08 -18.75 -32.96
CA TYR A 104 7.51 -18.77 -33.25
C TYR A 104 7.85 -19.65 -34.46
N ARG A 105 7.26 -20.85 -34.54
CA ARG A 105 7.45 -21.77 -35.68
C ARG A 105 6.98 -21.15 -36.99
N VAL A 106 5.86 -20.45 -36.96
CA VAL A 106 5.28 -19.82 -38.15
C VAL A 106 6.05 -18.56 -38.54
N ALA A 107 6.46 -17.74 -37.57
CA ALA A 107 7.28 -16.56 -37.79
C ALA A 107 8.65 -16.95 -38.38
N SER A 108 9.31 -17.97 -37.83
CA SER A 108 10.61 -18.45 -38.34
C SER A 108 10.52 -19.05 -39.75
N ALA A 109 9.46 -19.81 -40.05
CA ALA A 109 9.22 -20.33 -41.40
C ALA A 109 9.00 -19.19 -42.41
N HIS A 110 8.29 -18.13 -42.02
CA HIS A 110 8.07 -16.97 -42.87
C HIS A 110 9.33 -16.12 -43.04
N ALA A 111 10.08 -15.88 -41.97
CA ALA A 111 11.32 -15.10 -42.00
C ALA A 111 12.37 -15.70 -42.95
N ALA A 112 12.45 -17.04 -43.00
CA ALA A 112 13.31 -17.74 -43.97
C ALA A 112 12.93 -17.45 -45.44
N SER A 113 11.67 -17.07 -45.70
CA SER A 113 11.16 -16.79 -47.04
C SER A 113 11.17 -15.30 -47.43
N SER A 114 10.93 -14.40 -46.46
CA SER A 114 10.75 -12.96 -46.72
C SER A 114 11.91 -12.09 -46.24
N GLY A 115 12.79 -12.61 -45.38
CA GLY A 115 13.86 -11.85 -44.72
C GLY A 115 13.37 -10.92 -43.61
N VAL A 116 12.09 -11.00 -43.21
CA VAL A 116 11.49 -10.18 -42.16
C VAL A 116 11.40 -11.00 -40.86
N HIS A 117 12.19 -10.64 -39.85
CA HIS A 117 12.37 -11.41 -38.61
C HIS A 117 11.47 -10.99 -37.42
N ASP A 118 10.47 -10.13 -37.63
CA ASP A 118 9.96 -9.27 -36.55
C ASP A 118 8.79 -9.85 -35.70
N LEU A 119 7.99 -10.76 -36.25
CA LEU A 119 6.68 -11.11 -35.67
C LEU A 119 6.77 -11.91 -34.37
N GLY A 120 7.67 -12.90 -34.31
CA GLY A 120 7.82 -13.76 -33.13
C GLY A 120 8.37 -13.00 -31.92
N ASP A 121 9.34 -12.13 -32.17
CA ASP A 121 9.96 -11.31 -31.14
C ASP A 121 8.98 -10.25 -30.60
N SER A 122 8.27 -9.54 -31.48
CA SER A 122 7.20 -8.59 -31.10
C SER A 122 6.15 -9.26 -30.19
N TYR A 123 5.75 -10.49 -30.51
CA TYR A 123 4.79 -11.25 -29.70
C TYR A 123 5.31 -11.53 -28.28
N LEU A 124 6.57 -11.95 -28.15
CA LEU A 124 7.21 -12.18 -26.84
C LEU A 124 7.36 -10.88 -26.03
N TYR A 125 7.75 -9.78 -26.66
CA TYR A 125 7.89 -8.48 -25.99
C TYR A 125 6.54 -7.92 -25.51
N TYR A 126 5.45 -8.17 -26.26
CA TYR A 126 4.12 -7.88 -25.74
C TYR A 126 3.80 -8.74 -24.52
N GLY A 127 4.16 -10.02 -24.54
CA GLY A 127 4.02 -10.90 -23.38
C GLY A 127 4.68 -10.35 -22.13
N GLU A 128 5.94 -9.91 -22.26
CA GLU A 128 6.65 -9.24 -21.18
C GLU A 128 5.90 -7.96 -20.74
N ALA A 129 5.50 -7.08 -21.67
CA ALA A 129 4.77 -5.87 -21.32
C ALA A 129 3.49 -6.17 -20.51
N TRP A 130 2.73 -7.19 -20.92
CA TRP A 130 1.50 -7.61 -20.25
C TRP A 130 1.74 -8.24 -18.88
N GLU A 131 2.87 -8.91 -18.71
CA GLU A 131 3.32 -9.47 -17.44
C GLU A 131 3.50 -8.39 -16.36
N PHE A 132 3.96 -7.19 -16.74
CA PHE A 132 4.04 -6.03 -15.84
C PHE A 132 2.72 -5.25 -15.74
N PHE A 133 1.92 -5.25 -16.81
CA PHE A 133 0.67 -4.51 -16.85
C PHE A 133 -0.35 -5.03 -15.82
N LEU A 134 -0.50 -6.35 -15.68
CA LEU A 134 -1.49 -6.92 -14.77
C LEU A 134 -1.23 -6.58 -13.28
N PRO A 135 0.00 -6.71 -12.75
CA PRO A 135 0.36 -6.15 -11.45
C PRO A 135 0.18 -4.63 -11.36
N LEU A 136 0.54 -3.88 -12.41
CA LEU A 136 0.37 -2.41 -12.44
C LEU A 136 -1.09 -1.98 -12.30
N VAL A 137 -2.05 -2.73 -12.86
CA VAL A 137 -3.50 -2.51 -12.64
C VAL A 137 -3.84 -2.59 -11.15
N THR A 138 -3.37 -3.65 -10.46
CA THR A 138 -3.58 -3.80 -9.01
C THR A 138 -2.92 -2.68 -8.21
N GLU A 139 -1.66 -2.34 -8.54
CA GLU A 139 -0.97 -1.22 -7.90
C GLU A 139 -1.73 0.10 -8.12
N THR A 140 -2.29 0.32 -9.30
CA THR A 140 -3.00 1.56 -9.63
C THR A 140 -4.30 1.73 -8.83
N VAL A 141 -5.05 0.64 -8.58
CA VAL A 141 -6.19 0.66 -7.64
C VAL A 141 -5.73 1.08 -6.25
N LEU A 142 -4.67 0.44 -5.74
CA LEU A 142 -4.17 0.74 -4.40
C LEU A 142 -3.55 2.14 -4.31
N PHE A 143 -2.96 2.64 -5.39
CA PHE A 143 -2.43 4.00 -5.48
C PHE A 143 -3.54 5.06 -5.46
N GLY A 144 -4.67 4.81 -6.13
CA GLY A 144 -5.86 5.67 -6.01
C GLY A 144 -6.41 5.72 -4.59
N PHE A 145 -6.45 4.55 -3.93
CA PHE A 145 -6.85 4.44 -2.53
C PHE A 145 -5.87 5.18 -1.59
N SER A 146 -4.56 4.95 -1.74
CA SER A 146 -3.51 5.57 -0.91
C SER A 146 -3.46 7.07 -1.09
N THR A 147 -3.60 7.58 -2.32
CA THR A 147 -3.66 9.01 -2.63
C THR A 147 -4.84 9.70 -1.95
N THR A 148 -6.01 9.06 -1.95
CA THR A 148 -7.20 9.60 -1.27
C THR A 148 -6.95 9.72 0.23
N LEU A 149 -6.43 8.66 0.87
CA LEU A 149 -6.09 8.69 2.28
C LEU A 149 -5.01 9.73 2.60
N PHE A 150 -4.00 9.86 1.74
CA PHE A 150 -2.93 10.84 1.91
C PHE A 150 -3.47 12.27 1.87
N VAL A 151 -4.36 12.60 0.92
CA VAL A 151 -4.99 13.93 0.83
C VAL A 151 -5.79 14.24 2.11
N ILE A 152 -6.54 13.26 2.63
CA ILE A 152 -7.33 13.42 3.85
C ILE A 152 -6.42 13.59 5.07
N ALA A 153 -5.37 12.78 5.18
CA ALA A 153 -4.36 12.88 6.24
C ALA A 153 -3.68 14.25 6.18
N ALA A 154 -3.23 14.71 5.01
CA ALA A 154 -2.60 16.00 4.80
C ALA A 154 -3.53 17.17 5.18
N TYR A 155 -4.81 17.09 4.79
CA TYR A 155 -5.81 18.09 5.17
C TYR A 155 -6.00 18.17 6.69
N ILE A 156 -6.11 17.01 7.36
CA ILE A 156 -6.22 16.92 8.82
C ILE A 156 -4.96 17.47 9.49
N SER A 157 -3.77 17.11 8.98
CA SER A 157 -2.49 17.59 9.50
C SER A 157 -2.35 19.09 9.35
N PHE A 158 -2.71 19.66 8.20
CA PHE A 158 -2.67 21.10 7.95
C PHE A 158 -3.60 21.86 8.89
N LYS A 159 -4.85 21.39 9.04
CA LYS A 159 -5.81 22.00 9.97
C LYS A 159 -5.32 21.97 11.42
N ASN A 160 -4.65 20.89 11.81
CA ASN A 160 -4.16 20.71 13.17
C ASN A 160 -2.72 21.22 13.41
N TYR A 161 -2.06 21.76 12.38
CA TYR A 161 -0.65 22.14 12.43
C TYR A 161 -0.33 23.06 13.62
N ARG A 162 -1.22 24.02 13.90
CA ARG A 162 -1.09 24.98 15.02
C ARG A 162 -1.07 24.31 16.41
N SER A 163 -1.70 23.14 16.56
CA SER A 163 -1.71 22.38 17.82
C SER A 163 -0.53 21.41 17.94
N TYR A 164 0.02 20.92 16.82
CA TYR A 164 1.08 19.90 16.80
C TYR A 164 2.49 20.44 17.02
N GLN A 165 2.69 21.75 17.00
CA GLN A 165 4.00 22.42 17.05
C GLN A 165 4.84 22.08 18.30
N TYR A 166 4.26 21.43 19.32
CA TYR A 166 4.95 21.10 20.57
C TYR A 166 5.53 19.67 20.67
N SER A 167 5.27 18.75 19.73
CA SER A 167 5.76 17.36 19.82
C SER A 167 6.68 16.95 18.66
N ARG A 168 7.99 16.89 18.93
CA ARG A 168 9.02 16.45 17.96
C ARG A 168 8.72 15.07 17.35
N MET A 169 8.20 14.14 18.15
CA MET A 169 7.90 12.78 17.67
C MET A 169 6.69 12.73 16.73
N ALA A 170 5.68 13.59 16.95
CA ALA A 170 4.55 13.68 16.03
C ALA A 170 5.02 14.17 14.65
N SER A 171 5.93 15.13 14.61
CA SER A 171 6.52 15.61 13.35
C SER A 171 7.26 14.51 12.59
N ALA A 172 8.04 13.67 13.28
CA ALA A 172 8.76 12.55 12.64
C ALA A 172 7.83 11.57 11.91
N VAL A 173 6.67 11.24 12.49
CA VAL A 173 5.69 10.35 11.85
C VAL A 173 5.08 10.98 10.60
N HIS A 174 4.79 12.28 10.62
CA HIS A 174 4.27 12.96 9.43
C HIS A 174 5.30 12.99 8.29
N VAL A 175 6.57 13.23 8.61
CA VAL A 175 7.66 13.17 7.64
C VAL A 175 7.80 11.75 7.07
N ALA A 176 7.70 10.72 7.91
CA ALA A 176 7.73 9.33 7.47
C ALA A 176 6.56 9.01 6.52
N ILE A 177 5.33 9.40 6.86
CA ILE A 177 4.14 9.19 6.02
C ILE A 177 4.30 9.90 4.66
N LEU A 178 4.76 11.15 4.65
CA LEU A 178 5.00 11.90 3.41
C LEU A 178 6.06 11.21 2.55
N PHE A 179 7.16 10.79 3.16
CA PHE A 179 8.24 10.11 2.46
C PHE A 179 7.78 8.77 1.87
N MET A 180 7.04 7.97 2.64
CA MET A 180 6.44 6.71 2.18
C MET A 180 5.51 6.93 0.98
N TYR A 181 4.65 7.96 1.03
CA TYR A 181 3.78 8.30 -0.09
C TYR A 181 4.57 8.69 -1.35
N ILE A 182 5.65 9.48 -1.20
CA ILE A 182 6.53 9.84 -2.33
C ILE A 182 7.20 8.58 -2.90
N LEU A 183 7.69 7.67 -2.05
CA LEU A 183 8.27 6.40 -2.52
C LEU A 183 7.24 5.55 -3.29
N SER A 184 6.02 5.42 -2.76
CA SER A 184 4.91 4.71 -3.43
C SER A 184 4.54 5.36 -4.78
N LEU A 185 4.54 6.69 -4.87
CA LEU A 185 4.28 7.41 -6.11
C LEU A 185 5.39 7.15 -7.14
N VAL A 186 6.66 7.27 -6.72
CA VAL A 186 7.80 7.02 -7.62
C VAL A 186 7.81 5.56 -8.07
N HIS A 187 7.49 4.61 -7.19
CA HIS A 187 7.37 3.20 -7.53
C HIS A 187 6.34 2.98 -8.65
N TRP A 188 5.13 3.51 -8.48
CA TRP A 188 4.07 3.44 -9.50
C TRP A 188 4.49 4.10 -10.82
N VAL A 189 5.12 5.28 -10.78
CA VAL A 189 5.62 5.97 -11.99
C VAL A 189 6.68 5.15 -12.71
N VAL A 190 7.59 4.52 -11.97
CA VAL A 190 8.65 3.67 -12.53
C VAL A 190 8.04 2.44 -13.20
N LEU A 191 7.07 1.76 -12.57
CA LEU A 191 6.39 0.60 -13.15
C LEU A 191 5.58 0.98 -14.40
N LEU A 192 4.88 2.11 -14.36
CA LEU A 192 4.17 2.66 -15.53
C LEU A 192 5.14 2.98 -16.68
N ARG A 193 6.30 3.57 -16.38
CA ARG A 193 7.32 3.87 -17.37
C ARG A 193 7.90 2.59 -17.98
N TYR A 194 8.13 1.56 -17.17
CA TYR A 194 8.58 0.25 -17.64
C TYR A 194 7.61 -0.36 -18.64
N PHE A 195 6.33 -0.45 -18.26
CA PHE A 195 5.27 -0.96 -19.15
C PHE A 195 5.25 -0.22 -20.49
N ASN A 196 5.28 1.12 -20.45
CA ASN A 196 5.28 1.92 -21.68
C ASN A 196 6.52 1.66 -22.55
N LEU A 197 7.70 1.49 -21.96
CA LEU A 197 8.91 1.19 -22.73
C LEU A 197 8.82 -0.20 -23.36
N ALA A 198 8.41 -1.21 -22.61
CA ALA A 198 8.22 -2.58 -23.12
C ALA A 198 7.17 -2.62 -24.25
N ALA A 199 6.01 -1.98 -24.07
CA ALA A 199 4.95 -1.94 -25.07
C ALA A 199 5.35 -1.17 -26.33
N ASN A 200 6.07 -0.06 -26.21
CA ASN A 200 6.56 0.70 -27.37
C ASN A 200 7.65 -0.06 -28.13
N HIS A 201 8.52 -0.78 -27.40
CA HIS A 201 9.53 -1.63 -28.02
C HIS A 201 8.88 -2.81 -28.77
N ALA A 202 7.87 -3.45 -28.19
CA ALA A 202 7.10 -4.49 -28.87
C ALA A 202 6.38 -3.97 -30.14
N ALA A 203 6.05 -2.68 -30.19
CA ALA A 203 5.32 -2.04 -31.29
C ALA A 203 6.20 -1.53 -32.44
N SER A 204 7.52 -1.51 -32.28
CA SER A 204 8.45 -0.97 -33.27
C SER A 204 8.78 -1.98 -34.36
N ASP A 205 8.64 -1.58 -35.63
CA ASP A 205 8.88 -2.43 -36.81
C ASP A 205 10.38 -2.72 -37.08
N ASP A 206 11.29 -2.18 -36.25
CA ASP A 206 12.74 -2.40 -36.35
C ASP A 206 13.31 -2.89 -35.00
N LEU A 207 12.97 -4.13 -34.64
CA LEU A 207 13.51 -4.81 -33.46
C LEU A 207 15.01 -5.10 -33.59
N SER A 208 15.55 -5.08 -34.83
CA SER A 208 16.94 -5.42 -35.11
C SER A 208 17.95 -4.33 -34.68
N THR A 209 17.55 -3.06 -34.75
CA THR A 209 18.39 -1.93 -34.31
C THR A 209 18.08 -1.47 -32.89
N SER A 210 16.86 -1.71 -32.42
CA SER A 210 16.41 -1.30 -31.09
C SER A 210 16.68 -2.37 -30.04
N SER A 211 17.94 -2.77 -29.81
CA SER A 211 18.23 -3.71 -28.72
C SER A 211 17.68 -3.16 -27.40
N TYR A 212 16.63 -3.78 -26.84
CA TYR A 212 16.13 -3.44 -25.52
C TYR A 212 17.30 -3.57 -24.54
N PRO A 213 17.78 -2.48 -23.91
CA PRO A 213 19.00 -2.58 -23.13
C PRO A 213 18.68 -3.43 -21.91
N ALA A 214 19.21 -4.65 -21.83
CA ALA A 214 19.07 -5.52 -20.66
C ALA A 214 19.47 -4.78 -19.36
N HIS A 215 20.44 -3.86 -19.46
CA HIS A 215 20.83 -2.95 -18.38
C HIS A 215 19.71 -2.02 -17.90
N THR A 216 18.87 -1.50 -18.81
CA THR A 216 17.72 -0.67 -18.46
C THR A 216 16.68 -1.49 -17.71
N ALA A 217 16.41 -2.72 -18.15
CA ALA A 217 15.48 -3.60 -17.46
C ALA A 217 15.95 -3.98 -16.05
N ALA A 218 17.22 -4.36 -15.93
CA ALA A 218 17.91 -4.60 -14.67
C ALA A 218 17.80 -3.39 -13.73
N ALA A 219 18.08 -2.18 -14.23
CA ALA A 219 18.00 -0.95 -13.45
C ALA A 219 16.58 -0.68 -12.93
N PHE A 220 15.55 -0.92 -13.74
CA PHE A 220 14.16 -0.77 -13.31
C PHE A 220 13.79 -1.74 -12.19
N LYS A 221 14.13 -3.03 -12.34
CA LYS A 221 13.89 -4.06 -11.32
C LYS A 221 14.55 -3.72 -9.98
N VAL A 222 15.84 -3.33 -10.02
CA VAL A 222 16.57 -2.90 -8.81
C VAL A 222 15.99 -1.63 -8.20
N THR A 223 15.53 -0.69 -9.03
CA THR A 223 14.89 0.56 -8.57
C THR A 223 13.57 0.27 -7.85
N LEU A 224 12.70 -0.56 -8.43
CA LEU A 224 11.44 -0.96 -7.80
C LEU A 224 11.67 -1.66 -6.45
N LEU A 225 12.61 -2.61 -6.41
CA LEU A 225 13.02 -3.26 -5.16
C LEU A 225 13.52 -2.26 -4.12
N THR A 226 14.38 -1.32 -4.54
CA THR A 226 14.94 -0.30 -3.63
C THR A 226 13.83 0.57 -3.02
N LEU A 227 12.88 1.03 -3.85
CA LEU A 227 11.75 1.84 -3.41
C LEU A 227 10.85 1.06 -2.44
N LEU A 228 10.54 -0.21 -2.76
CA LEU A 228 9.78 -1.11 -1.89
C LEU A 228 10.50 -1.33 -0.56
N SER A 229 11.80 -1.63 -0.57
CA SER A 229 12.62 -1.84 0.61
C SER A 229 12.61 -0.65 1.56
N PHE A 230 12.81 0.57 1.05
CA PHE A 230 12.73 1.76 1.88
C PHE A 230 11.34 1.98 2.45
N ASN A 231 10.29 1.70 1.68
CA ASN A 231 8.92 1.83 2.15
C ASN A 231 8.59 0.83 3.27
N THR A 232 9.04 -0.43 3.13
CA THR A 232 8.94 -1.47 4.17
C THR A 232 9.64 -1.05 5.46
N VAL A 233 10.89 -0.57 5.38
CA VAL A 233 11.64 -0.10 6.56
C VAL A 233 10.93 1.06 7.26
N MET A 234 10.37 2.01 6.50
CA MET A 234 9.63 3.15 7.05
C MET A 234 8.28 2.73 7.66
N SER A 235 7.60 1.75 7.06
CA SER A 235 6.38 1.16 7.63
C SER A 235 6.67 0.53 8.99
N ASP A 236 7.74 -0.26 9.09
CA ASP A 236 8.13 -0.92 10.34
C ASP A 236 8.63 0.08 11.40
N PHE A 237 9.25 1.18 10.97
CA PHE A 237 9.56 2.30 11.86
C PHE A 237 8.29 2.88 12.50
N ILE A 238 7.23 3.11 11.72
CA ILE A 238 5.95 3.60 12.25
C ILE A 238 5.31 2.57 13.17
N VAL A 239 5.41 1.29 12.84
CA VAL A 239 4.91 0.18 13.67
C VAL A 239 5.57 0.20 15.04
N LEU A 240 6.90 0.27 15.09
CA LEU A 240 7.69 0.31 16.33
C LEU A 240 7.50 1.60 17.11
N TRP A 241 7.34 2.73 16.42
CA TRP A 241 7.01 4.01 17.04
C TRP A 241 5.72 3.91 17.88
N ARG A 242 4.71 3.18 17.41
CA ARG A 242 3.46 3.00 18.17
C ARG A 242 3.67 2.23 19.47
N VAL A 243 4.47 1.17 19.44
CA VAL A 243 4.84 0.42 20.66
C VAL A 243 5.53 1.37 21.65
N TYR A 244 6.48 2.18 21.17
CA TYR A 244 7.18 3.15 21.99
C TYR A 244 6.25 4.19 22.64
N VAL A 245 5.28 4.71 21.89
CA VAL A 245 4.29 5.67 22.41
C VAL A 245 3.37 5.03 23.45
N ILE A 246 2.94 3.79 23.23
CA ILE A 246 1.99 3.07 24.09
C ILE A 246 2.63 2.59 25.40
N TRP A 247 3.95 2.33 25.39
CA TRP A 247 4.71 1.89 26.56
C TRP A 247 5.39 3.03 27.32
N ASP A 248 4.72 4.19 27.40
CA ASP A 248 5.12 5.34 28.22
C ASP A 248 6.58 5.79 27.98
N ARG A 249 7.07 5.66 26.74
CA ARG A 249 8.41 6.07 26.30
C ARG A 249 9.58 5.38 27.02
N ALA A 250 9.38 4.16 27.54
CA ALA A 250 10.46 3.43 28.17
C ALA A 250 11.65 3.22 27.20
N ARG A 251 12.85 3.62 27.64
CA ARG A 251 14.07 3.62 26.81
C ARG A 251 14.43 2.22 26.26
N SER A 252 14.09 1.15 26.98
CA SER A 252 14.37 -0.22 26.57
C SER A 252 13.66 -0.60 25.27
N TRP A 253 12.40 -0.18 25.07
CA TRP A 253 11.66 -0.46 23.83
C TRP A 253 12.18 0.35 22.65
N LEU A 254 12.69 1.56 22.91
CA LEU A 254 13.35 2.36 21.88
C LEU A 254 14.65 1.70 21.41
N ALA A 255 15.46 1.19 22.36
CA ALA A 255 16.69 0.47 22.03
C ALA A 255 16.40 -0.82 21.25
N LEU A 256 15.42 -1.63 21.70
CA LEU A 256 15.01 -2.85 21.02
C LEU A 256 14.50 -2.57 19.60
N GLY A 257 13.60 -1.59 19.45
CA GLY A 257 13.08 -1.19 18.14
C GLY A 257 14.17 -0.66 17.21
N GLY A 258 15.13 0.10 17.75
CA GLY A 258 16.30 0.55 17.00
C GLY A 258 17.15 -0.61 16.48
N VAL A 259 17.42 -1.62 17.31
CA VAL A 259 18.15 -2.83 16.89
C VAL A 259 17.41 -3.58 15.78
N TRP A 260 16.09 -3.77 15.91
CA TRP A 260 15.28 -4.43 14.87
C TRP A 260 15.27 -3.65 13.56
N LEU A 261 15.19 -2.33 13.60
CA LEU A 261 15.25 -1.49 12.40
C LEU A 261 16.62 -1.56 11.73
N ILE A 262 17.71 -1.58 12.49
CA ILE A 262 19.07 -1.74 11.94
C ILE A 262 19.22 -3.08 11.24
N ILE A 263 18.73 -4.16 11.87
CA ILE A 263 18.75 -5.51 11.26
C ILE A 263 17.92 -5.53 9.97
N LEU A 264 16.70 -5.00 10.01
CA LEU A 264 15.84 -4.94 8.84
C LEU A 264 16.45 -4.11 7.70
N LEU A 265 17.04 -2.96 8.02
CA LEU A 265 17.74 -2.13 7.05
C LEU A 265 18.93 -2.87 6.44
N ALA A 266 19.74 -3.55 7.26
CA ALA A 266 20.87 -4.34 6.79
C ALA A 266 20.44 -5.48 5.86
N LEU A 267 19.36 -6.20 6.20
CA LEU A 267 18.79 -7.25 5.35
C LEU A 267 18.27 -6.69 4.02
N ASN A 268 17.59 -5.55 4.03
CA ASN A 268 17.11 -4.90 2.80
C ASN A 268 18.26 -4.42 1.91
N VAL A 269 19.30 -3.79 2.48
CA VAL A 269 20.49 -3.36 1.72
C VAL A 269 21.21 -4.57 1.13
N ALA A 270 21.41 -5.63 1.91
CA ALA A 270 22.02 -6.86 1.43
C ALA A 270 21.18 -7.51 0.31
N ASN A 271 19.84 -7.46 0.41
CA ASN A 271 18.95 -7.92 -0.65
C ASN A 271 19.15 -7.12 -1.94
N ILE A 272 19.11 -5.79 -1.87
CA ILE A 272 19.30 -4.90 -3.02
C ILE A 272 20.65 -5.16 -3.70
N VAL A 273 21.74 -5.27 -2.93
CA VAL A 273 23.08 -5.54 -3.46
C VAL A 273 23.15 -6.90 -4.14
N GLY A 274 22.58 -7.94 -3.52
CA GLY A 274 22.54 -9.29 -4.09
C GLY A 274 21.78 -9.35 -5.41
N ILE A 275 20.58 -8.76 -5.45
CA ILE A 275 19.76 -8.69 -6.67
C ILE A 275 20.45 -7.85 -7.75
N ALA A 276 21.05 -6.71 -7.40
CA ALA A 276 21.81 -5.90 -8.36
C ALA A 276 22.98 -6.67 -8.97
N ALA A 277 23.74 -7.41 -8.16
CA ALA A 277 24.85 -8.23 -8.67
C ALA A 277 24.39 -9.30 -9.67
N ILE A 278 23.24 -9.93 -9.42
CA ILE A 278 22.61 -10.91 -10.34
C ILE A 278 22.15 -10.22 -11.63
N GLN A 279 21.39 -9.12 -11.51
CA GLN A 279 20.78 -8.44 -12.65
C GLN A 279 21.82 -7.77 -13.58
N PHE A 280 22.97 -7.35 -13.05
CA PHE A 280 24.06 -6.75 -13.83
C PHE A 280 25.16 -7.75 -14.24
N GLY A 281 24.94 -9.05 -14.05
CA GLY A 281 25.87 -10.09 -14.50
C GLY A 281 27.22 -10.13 -13.77
N GLN A 282 27.33 -9.50 -12.60
CA GLN A 282 28.53 -9.54 -11.75
C GLN A 282 28.60 -10.82 -10.90
N GLY A 283 28.05 -11.92 -11.43
CA GLY A 283 27.66 -13.12 -10.69
C GLY A 283 28.68 -13.58 -9.65
N THR A 284 28.30 -13.48 -8.37
CA THR A 284 28.99 -14.18 -7.30
C THR A 284 28.49 -15.62 -7.27
N SER A 285 29.40 -16.58 -7.45
CA SER A 285 29.11 -18.03 -7.37
C SER A 285 28.58 -18.51 -6.01
N MET A 286 28.35 -17.61 -5.05
CA MET A 286 27.93 -17.93 -3.67
C MET A 286 26.45 -17.69 -3.38
N THR A 287 25.66 -17.17 -4.34
CA THR A 287 24.23 -16.90 -4.11
C THR A 287 23.39 -18.06 -4.62
N GLU A 288 22.92 -18.90 -3.70
CA GLU A 288 21.90 -19.91 -3.98
C GLU A 288 20.60 -19.20 -4.42
N LEU A 289 20.23 -19.37 -5.69
CA LEU A 289 18.99 -18.86 -6.25
C LEU A 289 17.82 -19.74 -5.78
N ASN A 290 16.71 -19.10 -5.41
CA ASN A 290 15.47 -19.82 -5.13
C ASN A 290 14.85 -20.31 -6.45
N THR A 291 15.15 -21.55 -6.85
CA THR A 291 14.63 -22.14 -8.11
C THR A 291 13.13 -22.37 -8.12
N GLN A 292 12.46 -22.23 -6.97
CA GLN A 292 11.01 -22.32 -6.85
C GLN A 292 10.31 -20.99 -7.12
N ASP A 293 11.07 -19.89 -7.15
CA ASP A 293 10.53 -18.58 -7.40
C ASP A 293 10.33 -18.35 -8.91
N SER A 294 9.13 -17.93 -9.27
CA SER A 294 8.74 -17.56 -10.64
C SER A 294 8.35 -16.09 -10.72
N GLU A 295 8.80 -15.28 -9.76
CA GLU A 295 8.53 -13.85 -9.69
C GLU A 295 9.16 -13.08 -10.87
N VAL A 296 8.31 -12.26 -11.48
CA VAL A 296 8.63 -11.39 -12.61
C VAL A 296 9.44 -10.18 -12.13
N LEU A 297 9.01 -9.62 -10.99
CA LEU A 297 9.68 -8.55 -10.28
C LEU A 297 10.54 -9.20 -9.20
N PRO A 298 11.89 -9.14 -9.31
CA PRO A 298 12.75 -9.70 -8.29
C PRO A 298 12.66 -8.85 -7.02
N THR A 299 11.83 -9.26 -6.06
CA THR A 299 11.63 -8.54 -4.81
C THR A 299 12.35 -9.23 -3.64
N TYR A 300 11.60 -9.95 -2.80
CA TYR A 300 12.09 -10.64 -1.63
C TYR A 300 12.21 -12.15 -1.85
N GLY A 301 11.56 -12.75 -2.87
CA GLY A 301 11.56 -14.20 -3.11
C GLY A 301 12.84 -14.77 -3.71
N MET A 302 13.57 -13.96 -4.49
CA MET A 302 14.64 -14.43 -5.37
C MET A 302 15.89 -14.93 -4.62
N ILE A 303 16.26 -14.31 -3.49
CA ILE A 303 17.40 -14.73 -2.66
C ILE A 303 17.00 -14.87 -1.20
N TYR A 304 17.62 -15.82 -0.47
CA TYR A 304 17.28 -16.11 0.93
C TYR A 304 17.40 -14.91 1.87
N VAL A 305 18.30 -13.96 1.55
CA VAL A 305 18.44 -12.70 2.31
C VAL A 305 17.18 -11.85 2.19
N GLY A 306 16.58 -11.76 1.00
CA GLY A 306 15.32 -11.08 0.76
C GLY A 306 14.17 -11.74 1.52
N VAL A 307 14.09 -13.07 1.48
CA VAL A 307 13.09 -13.84 2.21
C VAL A 307 13.23 -13.57 3.71
N GLY A 308 14.45 -13.58 4.23
CA GLY A 308 14.75 -13.20 5.61
C GLY A 308 14.29 -11.78 5.96
N ALA A 309 14.44 -10.82 5.06
CA ALA A 309 13.95 -9.44 5.25
C ALA A 309 12.42 -9.40 5.36
N ALA A 310 11.70 -10.12 4.50
CA ALA A 310 10.24 -10.21 4.54
C ALA A 310 9.73 -10.84 5.85
N PHE A 311 10.34 -11.96 6.30
CA PHE A 311 9.99 -12.58 7.58
C PHE A 311 10.34 -11.70 8.78
N MET A 312 11.46 -10.98 8.73
CA MET A 312 11.82 -10.03 9.79
C MET A 312 10.77 -8.91 9.89
N SER A 313 10.28 -8.41 8.74
CA SER A 313 9.19 -7.42 8.69
C SER A 313 7.88 -7.97 9.28
N LEU A 314 7.49 -9.20 8.91
CA LEU A 314 6.34 -9.88 9.50
C LEU A 314 6.51 -10.06 11.02
N ALA A 315 7.68 -10.49 11.48
CA ALA A 315 7.96 -10.76 12.89
C ALA A 315 7.94 -9.48 13.74
N THR A 316 8.53 -8.38 13.25
CA THR A 316 8.47 -7.09 13.96
C THR A 316 7.03 -6.59 14.05
N ASN A 317 6.25 -6.76 12.98
CA ASN A 317 4.85 -6.32 12.98
C ASN A 317 3.96 -7.14 13.91
N LEU A 318 4.07 -8.48 13.86
CA LEU A 318 3.36 -9.37 14.77
C LEU A 318 3.73 -9.07 16.23
N SER A 319 5.02 -8.93 16.52
CA SER A 319 5.50 -8.61 17.86
C SER A 319 4.95 -7.27 18.36
N ALA A 320 4.99 -6.23 17.52
CA ALA A 320 4.44 -4.92 17.85
C ALA A 320 2.93 -4.99 18.10
N THR A 321 2.18 -5.68 17.24
CA THR A 321 0.73 -5.86 17.37
C THR A 321 0.36 -6.61 18.65
N LEU A 322 1.10 -7.68 18.99
CA LEU A 322 0.93 -8.41 20.25
C LEU A 322 1.23 -7.54 21.47
N LEU A 323 2.30 -6.75 21.44
CA LEU A 323 2.67 -5.84 22.55
C LEU A 323 1.63 -4.73 22.75
N VAL A 324 1.08 -4.19 21.67
CA VAL A 324 -0.01 -3.20 21.73
C VAL A 324 -1.29 -3.85 22.25
N GLY A 325 -1.66 -5.03 21.74
CA GLY A 325 -2.82 -5.78 22.19
C GLY A 325 -2.75 -6.19 23.65
N LEU A 326 -1.58 -6.62 24.13
CA LEU A 326 -1.35 -6.94 25.53
C LEU A 326 -1.49 -5.72 26.43
N LYS A 327 -0.99 -4.54 26.03
CA LYS A 327 -1.20 -3.30 26.79
C LYS A 327 -2.69 -2.91 26.81
N ALA A 328 -3.39 -3.03 25.68
CA ALA A 328 -4.83 -2.76 25.60
C ALA A 328 -5.62 -3.67 26.54
N TRP A 329 -5.30 -4.97 26.55
CA TRP A 329 -5.89 -5.96 27.45
C TRP A 329 -5.64 -5.63 28.93
N LEU A 330 -4.39 -5.30 29.29
CA LEU A 330 -4.05 -4.92 30.67
C LEU A 330 -4.76 -3.65 31.11
N LEU A 331 -4.94 -2.67 30.21
CA LEU A 331 -5.67 -1.44 30.50
C LEU A 331 -7.15 -1.74 30.80
N ARG A 332 -7.81 -2.55 29.96
CA ARG A 332 -9.19 -2.99 30.22
C ARG A 332 -9.34 -3.72 31.54
N TRP A 333 -8.41 -4.64 31.83
CA TRP A 333 -8.42 -5.40 33.08
C TRP A 333 -8.30 -4.50 34.31
N ARG A 334 -7.46 -3.46 34.26
CA ARG A 334 -7.31 -2.49 35.36
C ARG A 334 -8.57 -1.64 35.55
N ILE A 335 -9.20 -1.21 34.47
CA ILE A 335 -10.46 -0.43 34.52
C ILE A 335 -11.57 -1.28 35.14
N TYR A 336 -11.71 -2.53 34.69
CA TYR A 336 -12.70 -3.47 35.22
C TYR A 336 -12.59 -3.67 36.74
N LYS A 337 -11.35 -3.67 37.29
CA LYS A 337 -11.13 -3.79 38.74
C LYS A 337 -11.51 -2.55 39.55
N HIS A 338 -11.44 -1.34 38.97
CA HIS A 338 -11.63 -0.08 39.71
C HIS A 338 -13.02 0.55 39.49
N PHE A 339 -13.67 0.28 38.37
CA PHE A 339 -14.97 0.88 38.03
C PHE A 339 -16.02 -0.20 37.85
N HIS A 340 -16.69 -0.55 38.95
CA HIS A 340 -17.80 -1.50 38.93
C HIS A 340 -19.13 -0.86 38.46
N SER A 341 -19.21 0.47 38.23
CA SER A 341 -20.52 1.15 38.04
C SER A 341 -20.65 2.27 37.00
N SER A 342 -19.66 2.57 36.15
CA SER A 342 -19.82 3.63 35.14
C SER A 342 -19.36 3.18 33.75
N SER A 343 -20.33 2.88 32.90
CA SER A 343 -20.21 2.33 31.54
C SER A 343 -19.90 3.42 30.50
N ARG A 344 -18.73 4.07 30.60
CA ARG A 344 -18.25 4.94 29.51
C ARG A 344 -16.88 4.48 29.02
N ARG A 345 -16.91 3.68 27.95
CA ARG A 345 -15.73 3.24 27.21
C ARG A 345 -14.87 4.46 26.84
N THR A 346 -13.62 4.46 27.30
CA THR A 346 -12.72 5.61 27.12
C THR A 346 -12.23 5.70 25.68
N PHE A 347 -11.96 6.92 25.21
CA PHE A 347 -11.35 7.20 23.89
C PHE A 347 -10.15 6.29 23.60
N THR A 348 -9.24 6.20 24.58
CA THR A 348 -8.02 5.38 24.49
C THR A 348 -8.30 3.92 24.19
N GLU A 349 -9.38 3.35 24.75
CA GLU A 349 -9.74 1.95 24.54
C GLU A 349 -10.21 1.69 23.09
N ARG A 350 -10.96 2.62 22.51
CA ARG A 350 -11.40 2.53 21.10
C ARG A 350 -10.22 2.60 20.14
N VAL A 351 -9.33 3.57 20.35
CA VAL A 351 -8.12 3.71 19.52
C VAL A 351 -7.23 2.47 19.63
N MET A 352 -7.03 1.95 20.85
CA MET A 352 -6.19 0.75 21.04
C MET A 352 -6.75 -0.47 20.32
N GLU A 353 -8.06 -0.71 20.37
CA GLU A 353 -8.70 -1.80 19.61
C GLU A 353 -8.46 -1.67 18.12
N LEU A 354 -8.74 -0.50 17.58
CA LEU A 354 -8.61 -0.23 16.16
C LEU A 354 -7.17 -0.39 15.66
N VAL A 355 -6.18 0.00 16.48
CA VAL A 355 -4.76 -0.21 16.20
C VAL A 355 -4.40 -1.70 16.21
N VAL A 356 -4.98 -2.49 17.11
CA VAL A 356 -4.79 -3.96 17.14
C VAL A 356 -5.42 -4.61 15.92
N ASP A 357 -6.67 -4.28 15.61
CA ASP A 357 -7.42 -4.88 14.48
C ASP A 357 -6.72 -4.61 13.15
N SER A 358 -6.28 -3.37 12.93
CA SER A 358 -5.50 -3.01 11.74
C SER A 358 -4.10 -3.63 11.71
N GLY A 359 -3.44 -3.81 12.87
CA GLY A 359 -2.19 -4.55 12.98
C GLY A 359 -2.33 -6.02 12.59
N ILE A 360 -3.40 -6.68 13.03
CA ILE A 360 -3.72 -8.07 12.65
C ILE A 360 -3.95 -8.17 11.14
N ALA A 361 -4.72 -7.25 10.56
CA ALA A 361 -4.96 -7.24 9.11
C ALA A 361 -3.66 -7.07 8.31
N TYR A 362 -2.78 -6.14 8.73
CA TYR A 362 -1.50 -5.92 8.07
C TYR A 362 -0.55 -7.12 8.20
N ALA A 363 -0.48 -7.74 9.38
CA ALA A 363 0.31 -8.95 9.58
C ALA A 363 -0.21 -10.14 8.76
N ALA A 364 -1.54 -10.26 8.59
CA ALA A 364 -2.13 -11.27 7.72
C ALA A 364 -1.73 -11.08 6.25
N ILE A 365 -1.68 -9.82 5.76
CA ILE A 365 -1.20 -9.52 4.41
C ILE A 365 0.26 -9.93 4.24
N TRP A 366 1.14 -9.56 5.18
CA TRP A 366 2.54 -10.01 5.15
C TRP A 366 2.68 -11.53 5.21
N LEU A 367 1.84 -12.21 5.98
CA LEU A 367 1.85 -13.67 6.04
C LEU A 367 1.48 -14.28 4.68
N VAL A 368 0.43 -13.77 4.03
CA VAL A 368 0.04 -14.19 2.67
C VAL A 368 1.18 -13.93 1.69
N TYR A 369 1.84 -12.78 1.80
CA TYR A 369 3.01 -12.45 0.98
C TYR A 369 4.14 -13.47 1.18
N CYS A 370 4.55 -13.74 2.43
CA CYS A 370 5.56 -14.76 2.71
C CYS A 370 5.18 -16.16 2.22
N ILE A 371 3.90 -16.55 2.29
CA ILE A 371 3.42 -17.82 1.74
C ILE A 371 3.56 -17.83 0.21
N SER A 372 3.27 -16.71 -0.45
CA SER A 372 3.35 -16.60 -1.92
C SER A 372 4.78 -16.74 -2.45
N LEU A 373 5.80 -16.39 -1.66
CA LEU A 373 7.23 -16.56 -2.03
C LEU A 373 7.65 -18.04 -2.17
N TYR A 374 6.97 -18.96 -1.46
CA TYR A 374 7.28 -20.40 -1.53
C TYR A 374 6.30 -21.18 -2.38
N ARG A 375 5.04 -20.72 -2.43
CA ARG A 375 3.97 -21.43 -3.12
C ARG A 375 3.17 -20.45 -3.98
N PRO A 376 3.20 -20.58 -5.31
CA PRO A 376 2.35 -19.77 -6.17
C PRO A 376 0.88 -20.15 -5.90
N ILE A 377 0.11 -19.20 -5.35
CA ILE A 377 -1.28 -19.40 -4.97
C ILE A 377 -2.18 -19.41 -6.22
N THR A 378 -1.96 -18.46 -7.12
CA THR A 378 -2.60 -18.41 -8.45
C THR A 378 -1.55 -18.28 -9.53
N ARG A 379 -1.83 -18.87 -10.70
CA ARG A 379 -1.02 -18.77 -11.92
C ARG A 379 -1.93 -18.39 -13.07
N PHE A 380 -1.58 -17.33 -13.79
CA PHE A 380 -2.28 -16.86 -14.97
C PHE A 380 -1.30 -16.79 -16.13
N VAL A 381 -1.57 -17.53 -17.21
CA VAL A 381 -0.76 -17.50 -18.42
C VAL A 381 -1.17 -16.29 -19.25
N VAL A 382 -0.21 -15.42 -19.55
CA VAL A 382 -0.47 -14.14 -20.22
C VAL A 382 -0.69 -14.33 -21.73
N LEU A 383 0.09 -15.23 -22.35
CA LEU A 383 0.06 -15.48 -23.78
C LEU A 383 -0.21 -16.94 -24.11
N GLY A 384 -1.13 -17.16 -25.05
CA GLY A 384 -1.48 -18.50 -25.55
C GLY A 384 -2.32 -19.33 -24.57
N GLN A 385 -2.67 -20.55 -25.00
CA GLN A 385 -3.54 -21.47 -24.25
C GLN A 385 -2.81 -22.70 -23.70
N ASP A 386 -1.50 -22.81 -23.89
CA ASP A 386 -0.75 -23.99 -23.48
C ASP A 386 -0.38 -23.91 -21.98
N PRO A 387 -0.96 -24.77 -21.13
CA PRO A 387 -0.65 -24.80 -19.70
C PRO A 387 0.76 -25.36 -19.41
N THR A 388 1.46 -25.91 -20.41
CA THR A 388 2.80 -26.47 -20.26
C THR A 388 3.91 -25.43 -20.42
N VAL A 389 3.61 -24.28 -21.01
CA VAL A 389 4.58 -23.20 -21.22
C VAL A 389 4.67 -22.33 -19.97
N ASN A 390 5.87 -22.25 -19.39
CA ASN A 390 6.13 -21.53 -18.12
C ASN A 390 6.28 -20.01 -18.29
N PHE A 391 6.02 -19.43 -19.45
CA PHE A 391 6.33 -18.02 -19.73
C PHE A 391 5.45 -17.41 -20.84
N PRO A 392 4.93 -16.17 -20.68
CA PRO A 392 4.94 -15.32 -19.49
C PRO A 392 3.79 -15.70 -18.53
N VAL A 393 4.05 -15.71 -17.22
CA VAL A 393 3.07 -16.12 -16.20
C VAL A 393 3.01 -15.08 -15.09
N VAL A 394 1.81 -14.56 -14.85
CA VAL A 394 1.54 -13.67 -13.71
C VAL A 394 1.03 -14.49 -12.54
N THR A 395 1.64 -14.31 -11.37
CA THR A 395 1.27 -15.00 -10.14
C THR A 395 0.70 -14.05 -9.11
N THR A 396 0.11 -14.60 -8.03
CA THR A 396 -0.29 -13.77 -6.88
C THR A 396 0.87 -12.98 -6.30
N ALA A 397 2.08 -13.56 -6.27
CA ALA A 397 3.28 -12.89 -5.79
C ALA A 397 3.57 -11.64 -6.63
N SER A 398 3.45 -11.72 -7.96
CA SER A 398 3.61 -10.58 -8.87
C SER A 398 2.65 -9.43 -8.56
N HIS A 399 1.38 -9.74 -8.26
CA HIS A 399 0.41 -8.72 -7.83
C HIS A 399 0.77 -8.13 -6.46
N LEU A 400 1.22 -8.97 -5.52
CA LEU A 400 1.62 -8.54 -4.19
C LEU A 400 2.88 -7.67 -4.25
N ASP A 401 3.88 -8.00 -5.06
CA ASP A 401 5.11 -7.22 -5.24
C ASP A 401 4.80 -5.77 -5.63
N ALA A 402 3.93 -5.59 -6.61
CA ALA A 402 3.48 -4.27 -7.04
C ALA A 402 2.60 -3.59 -5.96
N ALA A 403 1.71 -4.36 -5.33
CA ALA A 403 0.77 -3.85 -4.32
C ALA A 403 1.45 -3.44 -3.00
N MET A 404 2.52 -4.10 -2.59
CA MET A 404 3.14 -3.93 -1.27
C MET A 404 3.69 -2.52 -1.07
N ALA A 405 4.16 -1.86 -2.14
CA ALA A 405 4.57 -0.46 -2.09
C ALA A 405 3.39 0.47 -1.71
N GLN A 406 2.16 0.14 -2.08
CA GLN A 406 0.97 0.92 -1.70
C GLN A 406 0.41 0.48 -0.35
N ILE A 407 0.38 -0.83 -0.05
CA ILE A 407 -0.13 -1.36 1.22
C ILE A 407 0.67 -0.84 2.40
N THR A 408 2.00 -0.80 2.27
CA THR A 408 2.91 -0.27 3.31
C THR A 408 2.63 1.19 3.63
N SER A 409 2.20 2.02 2.67
CA SER A 409 1.84 3.43 2.91
C SER A 409 0.38 3.63 3.36
N ILE A 410 -0.55 2.80 2.87
CA ILE A 410 -1.97 2.81 3.27
C ILE A 410 -2.13 2.57 4.78
N TYR A 411 -1.37 1.61 5.33
CA TYR A 411 -1.53 1.21 6.72
C TYR A 411 -1.28 2.36 7.72
N PRO A 412 -0.13 3.05 7.70
CA PRO A 412 0.08 4.25 8.52
C PRO A 412 -0.94 5.35 8.31
N LEU A 413 -1.40 5.58 7.08
CA LEU A 413 -2.38 6.60 6.74
C LEU A 413 -3.74 6.33 7.42
N ILE A 414 -4.22 5.09 7.35
CA ILE A 414 -5.46 4.67 8.02
C ILE A 414 -5.35 4.92 9.52
N ILE A 415 -4.27 4.47 10.15
CA ILE A 415 -4.04 4.68 11.60
C ILE A 415 -4.06 6.17 11.95
N PHE A 416 -3.36 6.98 11.16
CA PHE A 416 -3.30 8.42 11.39
C PHE A 416 -4.68 9.08 11.30
N ILE A 417 -5.44 8.79 10.23
CA ILE A 417 -6.78 9.32 10.01
C ILE A 417 -7.71 8.92 11.15
N LEU A 418 -7.70 7.65 11.54
CA LEU A 418 -8.57 7.13 12.58
C LEU A 418 -8.28 7.77 13.95
N VAL A 419 -7.02 7.89 14.32
CA VAL A 419 -6.60 8.58 15.56
C VAL A 419 -7.05 10.04 15.55
N ALA A 420 -6.94 10.73 14.41
CA ALA A 420 -7.35 12.12 14.29
C ALA A 420 -8.87 12.31 14.33
N ILE A 421 -9.63 11.44 13.65
CA ILE A 421 -11.10 11.44 13.67
C ILE A 421 -11.61 11.24 15.10
N ASP A 422 -11.09 10.25 15.81
CA ASP A 422 -11.54 9.96 17.16
C ASP A 422 -11.21 11.12 18.11
N LYS A 423 -10.06 11.79 17.93
CA LYS A 423 -9.69 12.99 18.72
C LYS A 423 -10.69 14.13 18.49
N ILE A 424 -11.16 14.30 17.26
CA ILE A 424 -12.18 15.31 16.92
C ILE A 424 -13.51 14.97 17.58
N HIS A 425 -13.91 13.69 17.62
CA HIS A 425 -15.14 13.27 18.30
C HIS A 425 -15.08 13.48 19.81
N TYR A 426 -13.95 13.16 20.44
CA TYR A 426 -13.78 13.34 21.88
C TYR A 426 -13.92 14.81 22.30
N LEU A 427 -13.37 15.74 21.52
CA LEU A 427 -13.47 17.17 21.80
C LEU A 427 -14.90 17.72 21.70
N ARG A 428 -15.79 17.05 20.96
CA ARG A 428 -17.18 17.50 20.72
C ARG A 428 -18.19 16.93 21.74
N GLY A 429 -17.88 15.81 22.39
CA GLY A 429 -18.79 15.04 23.24
C GLY A 429 -19.27 15.67 24.57
N PRO A 430 -18.58 16.64 25.21
CA PRO A 430 -19.07 17.24 26.47
C PRO A 430 -19.94 18.49 26.32
N GLN A 431 -19.90 19.20 25.18
CA GLN A 431 -20.58 20.49 25.04
C GLN A 431 -22.11 20.37 25.06
N VAL A 432 -22.65 19.28 24.50
CA VAL A 432 -24.11 19.08 24.40
C VAL A 432 -24.78 18.85 25.76
N LEU A 433 -24.05 18.35 26.76
CA LEU A 433 -24.62 18.17 28.11
C LEU A 433 -24.58 19.44 28.94
N LEU A 434 -23.75 20.43 28.60
CA LEU A 434 -23.67 21.69 29.35
C LEU A 434 -24.74 22.70 28.89
N ASP A 435 -25.15 22.64 27.63
CA ASP A 435 -26.15 23.58 27.06
C ASP A 435 -27.60 23.21 27.44
N ASP A 436 -27.89 21.96 27.80
CA ASP A 436 -29.24 21.52 28.22
C ASP A 436 -29.53 21.75 29.72
N GLU A 437 -28.52 22.02 30.55
CA GLU A 437 -28.68 22.20 32.01
C GLU A 437 -28.66 23.67 32.48
N LEU A 438 -28.62 24.66 31.58
CA LEU A 438 -28.76 26.07 31.96
C LEU A 438 -30.19 26.57 31.67
N PRO A 439 -31.17 26.35 32.58
CA PRO A 439 -32.48 26.95 32.45
C PRO A 439 -32.33 28.47 32.54
N GLY A 440 -32.78 29.16 31.48
CA GLY A 440 -32.61 30.59 31.28
C GLY A 440 -33.07 31.41 32.47
N ASN A 441 -32.11 32.05 33.16
CA ASN A 441 -32.36 33.27 33.92
C ASN A 441 -31.04 33.98 34.30
N MET A 442 -30.23 34.45 33.34
CA MET A 442 -29.24 35.51 33.64
C MET A 442 -29.04 36.44 32.45
N ASP A 443 -29.78 37.54 32.49
CA ASP A 443 -29.37 38.83 31.91
C ASP A 443 -28.13 39.32 32.65
N THR A 444 -26.93 38.88 32.25
CA THR A 444 -25.71 39.61 32.59
C THR A 444 -24.64 39.32 31.55
N ALA A 445 -24.43 40.29 30.67
CA ALA A 445 -23.31 40.32 29.75
C ALA A 445 -22.01 40.40 30.56
N VAL A 446 -21.43 39.25 30.89
CA VAL A 446 -20.06 39.15 31.40
C VAL A 446 -19.23 38.49 30.31
N THR A 447 -18.50 39.32 29.58
CA THR A 447 -17.43 38.93 28.67
C THR A 447 -16.35 38.19 29.46
N VAL A 448 -16.43 36.86 29.53
CA VAL A 448 -15.36 36.03 30.09
C VAL A 448 -14.36 35.73 28.98
N THR A 449 -13.27 36.49 28.96
CA THR A 449 -12.04 36.14 28.25
C THR A 449 -11.45 34.89 28.87
N VAL A 450 -11.55 33.75 28.17
CA VAL A 450 -10.98 32.47 28.61
C VAL A 450 -9.47 32.47 28.31
N ASP A 451 -8.70 33.08 29.19
CA ASP A 451 -7.26 32.85 29.36
C ASP A 451 -7.07 31.75 30.42
N VAL A 452 -7.39 30.51 30.07
CA VAL A 452 -7.21 29.36 30.97
C VAL A 452 -6.51 28.27 30.18
N VAL A 453 -5.20 28.13 30.39
CA VAL A 453 -4.42 26.87 30.36
C VAL A 453 -2.91 27.16 30.37
N ALA A 454 -2.46 28.37 30.01
CA ALA A 454 -1.03 28.72 30.08
C ALA A 454 -0.51 28.96 31.52
N ASP A 455 -1.39 29.27 32.49
CA ASP A 455 -0.96 29.69 33.84
C ASP A 455 -0.81 28.55 34.86
N ARG A 456 -1.30 27.34 34.55
CA ARG A 456 -1.25 26.22 35.51
C ARG A 456 0.16 25.68 35.72
N ASP A 457 0.99 25.68 34.68
CA ASP A 457 2.41 25.27 34.77
C ASP A 457 3.29 26.35 35.43
N ARG A 458 2.85 27.61 35.41
CA ARG A 458 3.53 28.71 36.10
C ARG A 458 3.29 28.67 37.61
N ILE A 459 2.05 28.44 38.03
CA ILE A 459 1.68 28.31 39.45
C ILE A 459 2.37 27.11 40.12
N ILE A 460 2.54 25.98 39.43
CA ILE A 460 3.24 24.80 39.99
C ILE A 460 4.76 25.03 40.11
N ARG A 461 5.36 25.84 39.22
CA ARG A 461 6.78 26.22 39.36
C ARG A 461 7.01 27.25 40.44
N GLU A 462 6.09 28.20 40.61
CA GLU A 462 6.16 29.19 41.70
C GLU A 462 5.90 28.53 43.07
N ALA A 463 5.04 27.52 43.15
CA ALA A 463 4.81 26.75 44.38
C ALA A 463 6.00 25.88 44.81
N LYS A 464 6.90 25.50 43.89
CA LYS A 464 8.14 24.75 44.20
C LYS A 464 9.36 25.63 44.46
N GLY A 465 9.24 26.95 44.24
CA GLY A 465 10.33 27.90 44.37
C GLY A 465 10.39 28.66 45.70
N MET A 466 9.48 28.45 46.65
CA MET A 466 9.55 29.13 47.95
C MET A 466 10.57 28.44 48.88
N PRO A 467 11.71 29.08 49.22
CA PRO A 467 12.58 28.59 50.27
C PRO A 467 11.88 28.77 51.62
N TYR A 468 11.77 27.68 52.37
CA TYR A 468 11.39 27.73 53.78
C TYR A 468 12.43 28.55 54.54
N SER A 469 12.05 29.78 54.90
CA SER A 469 12.76 30.62 55.87
C SER A 469 12.56 30.01 57.26
N GLU A 470 13.54 29.27 57.76
CA GLU A 470 13.66 28.88 59.16
C GLU A 470 13.70 30.13 60.05
N SER A 471 12.59 30.44 60.74
CA SER A 471 12.57 31.43 61.81
C SER A 471 13.03 30.78 63.12
N SER A 472 14.22 31.16 63.56
CA SER A 472 14.78 30.94 64.89
C SER A 472 13.85 31.47 66.01
N MET A 473 13.50 30.61 66.97
CA MET A 473 12.97 31.03 68.28
C MET A 473 14.12 31.27 69.28
N PRO A 474 14.07 32.34 70.09
CA PRO A 474 14.97 32.52 71.23
C PRO A 474 14.35 32.07 72.55
N ARG A 475 15.16 31.31 73.31
CA ARG A 475 15.19 31.02 74.76
C ARG A 475 13.99 30.35 75.44
#